data_AF-A0A1F7BQL7-F1
#
_entry.id   AF-A0A1F7BQL7-F1
#
_cell.length_a   1.000
_cell.length_b   1.000
_cell.length_c   1.000
_cell.angle_alpha   90.00
_cell.angle_beta   90.00
_cell.angle_gamma   90.00
#
_symmetry.space_group_name_H-M   'P 1'
#
loop_
_entity.id
_entity.type
_entity.pdbx_description
1 polymer ?
#
loop_
_entity_poly.entity_id
_entity_poly.type
_entity_poly.pdbx_seq_one_letter_code
_entity_poly.pdbx_strand_id
1 'polypeptide(L)'
;MTNNISPAQLEANRENAKLGGVKTERGKASIRFNARKHGILSNLISDYEKGVYEHYLNQVFEELRPETALEEILVERIAIYYLRLYRAGKAEKEYILSRLNPGEFDLDAVMESDKGYKPVLKFEYVERLYGVYNRYETSIENRLYKAMHELERIQRMRKGEVITAPLAVDVQHENGFVSQNAQ
;
A
#
# COMPACT_ATOMS: atom_id res chain seq x y z
N MET A 1 19.75 -15.24 21.66
CA MET A 1 18.63 -15.65 22.52
C MET A 1 18.12 -16.99 22.02
N THR A 2 18.25 -18.04 22.82
CA THR A 2 17.79 -19.40 22.46
C THR A 2 16.29 -19.49 22.69
N ASN A 3 15.51 -19.66 21.62
CA ASN A 3 14.08 -19.93 21.72
C ASN A 3 13.88 -21.30 22.38
N ASN A 4 13.50 -21.31 23.66
CA ASN A 4 13.08 -22.52 24.37
C ASN A 4 11.71 -22.94 23.83
N ILE A 5 11.71 -23.85 22.85
CA ILE A 5 10.49 -24.51 22.37
C ILE A 5 10.02 -25.44 23.48
N SER A 6 8.76 -25.32 23.91
CA SER A 6 8.24 -26.14 25.01
C SER A 6 8.12 -27.61 24.60
N PRO A 7 8.20 -28.56 25.55
CA PRO A 7 7.99 -29.99 25.27
C PRO A 7 6.66 -30.27 24.56
N ALA A 8 5.61 -29.52 24.92
CA ALA A 8 4.29 -29.60 24.29
C ALA A 8 4.31 -29.13 22.82
N GLN A 9 5.08 -28.09 22.49
CA GLN A 9 5.26 -27.64 21.11
C GLN A 9 6.07 -28.64 20.27
N LEU A 10 7.08 -29.29 20.86
CA LEU A 10 7.85 -30.34 20.18
C LEU A 10 7.00 -31.56 19.82
N GLU A 11 6.13 -31.99 20.75
CA GLU A 11 5.22 -33.11 20.53
C GLU A 11 4.17 -32.77 19.47
N ALA A 12 3.57 -31.58 19.56
CA ALA A 12 2.63 -31.09 18.54
C ALA A 12 3.26 -30.97 17.15
N ASN A 13 4.52 -30.50 17.06
CA ASN A 13 5.25 -30.41 15.79
C ASN A 13 5.56 -31.80 15.20
N ARG A 14 5.86 -32.80 16.04
CA ARG A 14 6.05 -34.19 15.59
C ARG A 14 4.77 -34.81 15.07
N GLU A 15 3.66 -34.62 15.76
CA GLU A 15 2.35 -35.11 15.31
C GLU A 15 1.91 -34.42 14.01
N ASN A 16 2.10 -33.10 13.90
CA ASN A 16 1.83 -32.35 12.67
C ASN A 16 2.72 -32.78 11.49
N ALA A 17 3.98 -33.14 11.74
CA ALA A 17 4.89 -33.63 10.71
C ALA A 17 4.45 -35.00 10.14
N LYS A 18 3.84 -35.86 10.96
CA LYS A 18 3.32 -37.18 10.53
C LYS A 18 2.11 -37.07 9.59
N LEU A 19 1.33 -35.98 9.70
CA LEU A 19 0.15 -35.77 8.86
C LEU A 19 0.49 -35.46 7.39
N GLY A 20 1.75 -35.09 7.10
CA GLY A 20 2.21 -34.72 5.77
C GLY A 20 1.62 -33.38 5.31
N GLY A 21 2.47 -32.48 4.84
CA GLY A 21 2.03 -31.17 4.35
C GLY A 21 0.91 -31.27 3.30
N VAL A 22 0.12 -30.20 3.16
CA VAL A 22 -1.11 -30.23 2.35
C VAL A 22 -0.82 -30.64 0.90
N LYS A 23 -1.40 -31.76 0.48
CA LYS A 23 -1.06 -32.45 -0.77
C LYS A 23 -1.88 -32.03 -1.99
N THR A 24 -2.96 -31.28 -1.78
CA THR A 24 -3.85 -30.83 -2.86
C THR A 24 -3.39 -29.47 -3.39
N GLU A 25 -3.49 -29.23 -4.69
CA GLU A 25 -3.14 -27.92 -5.29
C GLU A 25 -3.94 -26.77 -4.67
N ARG A 26 -5.22 -27.00 -4.38
CA ARG A 26 -6.10 -26.06 -3.69
C ARG A 26 -5.65 -25.77 -2.26
N GLY A 27 -5.11 -26.78 -1.58
CA GLY A 27 -4.61 -26.66 -0.22
C GLY A 27 -3.19 -26.09 -0.14
N LYS A 28 -2.33 -26.33 -1.14
CA LYS A 28 -1.08 -25.58 -1.32
C LYS A 28 -1.34 -24.11 -1.59
N ALA A 29 -2.32 -23.79 -2.45
CA ALA A 29 -2.75 -22.42 -2.68
C ALA A 29 -3.16 -21.75 -1.36
N SER A 30 -4.00 -22.42 -0.55
CA SER A 30 -4.42 -21.95 0.78
C SER A 30 -3.27 -21.75 1.77
N ILE A 31 -2.24 -22.61 1.77
CA ILE A 31 -0.99 -22.39 2.54
C ILE A 31 -0.21 -21.18 2.01
N ARG A 32 -0.17 -20.97 0.69
CA ARG A 32 0.45 -19.82 0.04
C ARG A 32 -0.16 -18.50 0.54
N PHE A 33 -1.48 -18.46 0.75
CA PHE A 33 -2.18 -17.31 1.33
C PHE A 33 -1.77 -17.02 2.79
N ASN A 34 -1.47 -18.03 3.60
CA ASN A 34 -1.07 -17.84 5.01
C ASN A 34 0.36 -17.30 5.16
N ALA A 35 1.30 -17.70 4.28
CA ALA A 35 2.61 -17.06 4.20
C ALA A 35 2.50 -15.60 3.71
N ARG A 36 1.50 -15.32 2.86
CA ARG A 36 1.23 -13.99 2.26
C ARG A 36 0.63 -12.95 3.22
N LYS A 37 -0.02 -13.35 4.32
CA LYS A 37 -0.31 -12.41 5.45
C LYS A 37 0.95 -11.74 6.00
N HIS A 38 2.12 -12.33 5.75
CA HIS A 38 3.45 -11.81 6.05
C HIS A 38 4.29 -11.64 4.78
N GLY A 39 3.68 -11.18 3.67
CA GLY A 39 4.37 -10.89 2.41
C GLY A 39 5.55 -9.93 2.59
N ILE A 40 6.48 -9.88 1.62
CA ILE A 40 7.75 -9.16 1.74
C ILE A 40 7.51 -7.67 2.07
N LEU A 41 6.43 -7.09 1.54
CA LEU A 41 6.09 -5.69 1.76
C LEU A 41 5.21 -5.44 2.99
N SER A 42 4.67 -6.49 3.63
CA SER A 42 3.81 -6.36 4.82
C SER A 42 4.53 -5.71 6.00
N ASN A 43 5.86 -5.92 6.11
CA ASN A 43 6.71 -5.31 7.13
C ASN A 43 6.89 -3.78 6.96
N LEU A 44 6.46 -3.21 5.83
CA LEU A 44 6.53 -1.77 5.57
C LEU A 44 5.34 -1.00 6.16
N ILE A 45 4.44 -1.70 6.85
CA ILE A 45 3.14 -1.19 7.28
C ILE A 45 3.09 -1.16 8.80
N SER A 46 2.48 -0.11 9.34
CA SER A 46 2.28 0.03 10.77
C SER A 46 1.18 -0.92 11.26
N ASP A 47 1.26 -1.36 12.52
CA ASP A 47 0.21 -2.21 13.12
C ASP A 47 -1.17 -1.54 13.10
N TYR A 48 -1.20 -0.19 13.17
CA TYR A 48 -2.42 0.60 13.11
C TYR A 48 -3.22 0.42 11.81
N GLU A 49 -2.53 0.17 10.70
CA GLU A 49 -3.15 0.05 9.36
C GLU A 49 -3.14 -1.36 8.83
N LYS A 50 -2.60 -2.32 9.59
CA LYS A 50 -2.44 -3.70 9.16
C LYS A 50 -3.76 -4.33 8.72
N GLY A 51 -4.84 -4.11 9.48
CA GLY A 51 -6.17 -4.62 9.12
C GLY A 51 -6.71 -4.04 7.82
N VAL A 52 -6.51 -2.73 7.60
CA VAL A 52 -6.91 -2.05 6.35
C VAL A 52 -6.11 -2.59 5.17
N TYR A 53 -4.80 -2.71 5.32
CA TYR A 53 -3.95 -3.28 4.30
C TYR A 53 -4.30 -4.73 3.98
N GLU A 54 -4.44 -5.59 4.98
CA GLU A 54 -4.79 -6.99 4.79
C GLU A 54 -6.13 -7.13 4.06
N HIS A 55 -7.12 -6.29 4.42
CA HIS A 55 -8.41 -6.26 3.73
C HIS A 55 -8.25 -5.96 2.23
N TYR A 56 -7.57 -4.86 1.88
CA TYR A 56 -7.39 -4.48 0.48
C TYR A 56 -6.48 -5.45 -0.28
N LEU A 57 -5.40 -5.93 0.34
CA LEU A 57 -4.53 -6.93 -0.27
C LEU A 57 -5.32 -8.18 -0.63
N ASN A 58 -6.16 -8.68 0.29
CA ASN A 58 -7.00 -9.85 0.02
C ASN A 58 -8.00 -9.59 -1.12
N GLN A 59 -8.65 -8.42 -1.16
CA GLN A 59 -9.56 -8.07 -2.24
C GLN A 59 -8.86 -8.06 -3.60
N VAL A 60 -7.75 -7.34 -3.71
CA VAL A 60 -6.96 -7.22 -4.95
C VAL A 60 -6.43 -8.58 -5.38
N PHE A 61 -6.04 -9.43 -4.42
CA PHE A 61 -5.56 -10.77 -4.72
C PHE A 61 -6.67 -11.67 -5.28
N GLU A 62 -7.87 -11.67 -4.69
CA GLU A 62 -9.01 -12.45 -5.15
C GLU A 62 -9.50 -12.00 -6.53
N GLU A 63 -9.44 -10.70 -6.80
CA GLU A 63 -9.80 -10.12 -8.09
C GLU A 63 -8.79 -10.48 -9.19
N LEU A 64 -7.50 -10.25 -8.93
CA LEU A 64 -6.46 -10.38 -9.96
C LEU A 64 -5.91 -11.81 -10.09
N ARG A 65 -6.14 -12.67 -9.09
CA ARG A 65 -5.78 -14.10 -9.09
C ARG A 65 -4.36 -14.37 -9.62
N PRO A 66 -3.32 -13.80 -8.98
CA PRO A 66 -1.96 -13.98 -9.47
C PRO A 66 -1.52 -15.46 -9.37
N GLU A 67 -0.94 -15.97 -10.45
CA GLU A 67 -0.53 -17.36 -10.57
C GLU A 67 0.98 -17.57 -10.45
N THR A 68 1.77 -16.51 -10.67
CA THR A 68 3.23 -16.56 -10.62
C THR A 68 3.79 -15.64 -9.53
N ALA A 69 5.02 -15.88 -9.08
CA ALA A 69 5.66 -15.05 -8.06
C ALA A 69 5.79 -13.58 -8.48
N LEU A 70 6.02 -13.31 -9.77
CA LEU A 70 6.07 -11.93 -10.28
C LEU A 70 4.69 -11.26 -10.23
N GLU A 71 3.63 -11.99 -10.59
CA GLU A 71 2.26 -11.49 -10.45
C GLU A 71 1.92 -11.20 -8.98
N GLU A 72 2.34 -12.07 -8.05
CA GLU A 72 2.14 -11.85 -6.60
C GLU A 72 2.86 -10.60 -6.09
N ILE A 73 4.12 -10.37 -6.49
CA ILE A 73 4.87 -9.17 -6.13
C ILE A 73 4.18 -7.90 -6.64
N LEU A 74 3.63 -7.93 -7.86
CA LEU A 74 2.90 -6.80 -8.44
C LEU A 74 1.59 -6.52 -7.68
N VAL A 75 0.85 -7.57 -7.30
CA VAL A 75 -0.34 -7.43 -6.44
C VAL A 75 0.01 -6.81 -5.09
N GLU A 76 1.07 -7.29 -4.41
CA GLU A 76 1.51 -6.69 -3.15
C GLU A 76 1.90 -5.20 -3.33
N ARG A 77 2.57 -4.85 -4.45
CA ARG A 77 2.92 -3.46 -4.77
C ARG A 77 1.69 -2.59 -5.00
N ILE A 78 0.69 -3.09 -5.73
CA ILE A 78 -0.59 -2.39 -5.95
C ILE A 78 -1.23 -2.05 -4.61
N ALA A 79 -1.33 -3.02 -3.70
CA ALA A 79 -1.91 -2.80 -2.37
C ALA A 79 -1.11 -1.76 -1.54
N ILE A 80 0.22 -1.76 -1.63
CA ILE A 80 1.07 -0.77 -0.96
C ILE A 80 0.86 0.63 -1.53
N TYR A 81 0.80 0.78 -2.85
CA TYR A 81 0.58 2.09 -3.47
C TYR A 81 -0.82 2.63 -3.16
N TYR A 82 -1.84 1.76 -3.15
CA TYR A 82 -3.17 2.11 -2.68
C TYR A 82 -3.15 2.62 -1.23
N LEU A 83 -2.48 1.91 -0.31
CA LEU A 83 -2.37 2.35 1.09
C LEU A 83 -1.68 3.73 1.20
N ARG A 84 -0.66 3.99 0.38
CA ARG A 84 0.02 5.29 0.38
C ARG A 84 -0.88 6.41 -0.12
N LEU A 85 -1.69 6.18 -1.15
CA LEU A 85 -2.71 7.14 -1.61
C LEU A 85 -3.79 7.34 -0.55
N TYR A 86 -4.23 6.27 0.10
CA TYR A 86 -5.17 6.35 1.22
C TYR A 86 -4.64 7.22 2.37
N ARG A 87 -3.36 7.09 2.72
CA ARG A 87 -2.70 7.95 3.72
C ARG A 87 -2.64 9.41 3.27
N ALA A 88 -2.38 9.67 1.99
CA ALA A 88 -2.39 11.03 1.42
C ALA A 88 -3.76 11.68 1.58
N GLY A 89 -4.83 11.00 1.15
CA GLY A 89 -6.19 11.49 1.28
C GLY A 89 -6.64 11.65 2.74
N LYS A 90 -6.20 10.78 3.65
CA LYS A 90 -6.46 10.95 5.10
C LYS A 90 -5.78 12.19 5.65
N ALA A 91 -4.52 12.45 5.28
CA ALA A 91 -3.79 13.65 5.70
C ALA A 91 -4.46 14.93 5.16
N GLU A 92 -4.90 14.92 3.90
CA GLU A 92 -5.67 16.03 3.31
C GLU A 92 -6.99 16.26 4.05
N LYS A 93 -7.76 15.21 4.33
CA LYS A 93 -9.01 15.31 5.09
C LYS A 93 -8.80 15.94 6.47
N GLU A 94 -7.82 15.44 7.24
CA GLU A 94 -7.51 15.97 8.58
C GLU A 94 -7.07 17.44 8.49
N TYR A 95 -6.26 17.80 7.48
CA TYR A 95 -5.86 19.19 7.24
C TYR A 95 -7.07 20.09 6.97
N ILE A 96 -7.92 19.73 6.02
CA ILE A 96 -9.12 20.51 5.68
C ILE A 96 -10.04 20.67 6.88
N LEU A 97 -10.35 19.59 7.59
CA LEU A 97 -11.23 19.64 8.77
C LEU A 97 -10.66 20.52 9.89
N SER A 98 -9.33 20.47 10.12
CA SER A 98 -8.66 21.35 11.09
C SER A 98 -8.75 22.84 10.74
N ARG A 99 -8.90 23.18 9.45
CA ARG A 99 -8.97 24.56 8.96
C ARG A 99 -10.40 25.08 8.85
N LEU A 100 -11.36 24.22 8.48
CA LEU A 100 -12.76 24.60 8.33
C LEU A 100 -13.51 24.67 9.66
N ASN A 101 -13.18 23.78 10.61
CA ASN A 101 -13.80 23.73 11.93
C ASN A 101 -12.71 23.68 13.01
N PRO A 102 -11.86 24.72 13.12
CA PRO A 102 -10.80 24.72 14.11
C PRO A 102 -11.43 24.54 15.50
N GLY A 103 -11.05 23.49 16.23
CA GLY A 103 -11.30 23.46 17.66
C GLY A 103 -10.62 24.69 18.28
N GLU A 104 -11.25 25.33 19.27
CA GLU A 104 -10.56 26.39 20.02
C GLU A 104 -9.36 25.76 20.73
N PHE A 105 -8.17 26.01 20.21
CA PHE A 105 -6.92 25.74 20.94
C PHE A 105 -6.55 27.05 21.62
N ASP A 106 -7.23 27.34 22.72
CA ASP A 106 -6.86 28.47 23.56
C ASP A 106 -5.60 28.08 24.37
N LEU A 107 -4.48 28.77 24.12
CA LEU A 107 -3.24 28.52 24.86
C LEU A 107 -3.39 28.82 26.36
N ASP A 108 -4.38 29.63 26.74
CA ASP A 108 -4.60 30.10 28.11
C ASP A 108 -5.74 29.37 28.85
N ALA A 109 -6.51 28.49 28.20
CA ALA A 109 -7.66 27.84 28.84
C ALA A 109 -7.50 26.32 28.92
N VAL A 110 -7.39 25.83 30.16
CA VAL A 110 -7.48 24.41 30.57
C VAL A 110 -8.92 23.86 30.40
N MET A 111 -9.69 24.36 29.44
CA MET A 111 -11.09 23.98 29.25
C MET A 111 -11.33 23.51 27.82
N GLU A 112 -11.62 22.22 27.67
CA GLU A 112 -12.14 21.66 26.42
C GLU A 112 -13.41 22.42 26.03
N SER A 113 -13.39 23.16 24.91
CA SER A 113 -14.63 23.51 24.25
C SER A 113 -15.08 22.31 23.41
N ASP A 114 -16.30 21.82 23.67
CA ASP A 114 -16.94 20.71 22.95
C ASP A 114 -17.43 21.11 21.54
N LYS A 115 -17.07 22.31 21.07
CA LYS A 115 -17.52 22.86 19.78
C LYS A 115 -16.33 22.99 18.83
N GLY A 116 -16.13 21.98 17.99
CA GLY A 116 -15.14 22.02 16.90
C GLY A 116 -14.63 20.65 16.50
N TYR A 117 -13.94 20.59 15.37
CA TYR A 117 -13.23 19.36 14.99
C TYR A 117 -11.93 19.28 15.78
N LYS A 118 -11.80 18.24 16.62
CA LYS A 118 -10.55 17.89 17.31
C LYS A 118 -9.72 17.01 16.38
N PRO A 119 -8.60 17.49 15.80
CA PRO A 119 -7.78 16.69 14.91
C PRO A 119 -7.19 15.49 15.65
N VAL A 120 -7.14 14.33 15.00
CA VAL A 120 -6.55 13.12 15.62
C VAL A 120 -5.02 13.22 15.65
N LEU A 121 -4.45 14.01 14.74
CA LEU A 121 -3.02 14.29 14.62
C LEU A 121 -2.74 15.75 15.00
N LYS A 122 -1.62 16.01 15.69
CA LYS A 122 -1.18 17.39 15.95
C LYS A 122 -0.99 18.15 14.64
N PHE A 123 -1.36 19.43 14.61
CA PHE A 123 -1.33 20.28 13.41
C PHE A 123 0.02 20.25 12.67
N GLU A 124 1.13 20.37 13.39
CA GLU A 124 2.48 20.33 12.79
C GLU A 124 2.77 19.01 12.04
N TYR A 125 2.24 17.90 12.54
CA TYR A 125 2.38 16.60 11.87
C TYR A 125 1.47 16.49 10.64
N VAL A 126 0.26 17.07 10.70
CA VAL A 126 -0.66 17.11 9.56
C VAL A 126 -0.07 17.92 8.42
N GLU A 127 0.44 19.12 8.69
CA GLU A 127 1.05 19.98 7.67
C GLU A 127 2.28 19.32 7.03
N ARG A 128 3.13 18.67 7.85
CA ARG A 128 4.28 17.91 7.36
C ARG A 128 3.86 16.72 6.50
N LEU A 129 2.90 15.91 6.96
CA LEU A 129 2.42 14.73 6.24
C LEU A 129 1.74 15.13 4.94
N TYR A 130 0.85 16.12 4.96
CA TYR A 130 0.22 16.68 3.78
C TYR A 130 1.28 17.14 2.77
N GLY A 131 2.25 17.95 3.20
CA GLY A 131 3.32 18.44 2.32
C GLY A 131 4.20 17.34 1.71
N VAL A 132 4.41 16.23 2.43
CA VAL A 132 5.12 15.04 1.90
C VAL A 132 4.22 14.27 0.93
N TYR A 133 2.99 13.96 1.32
CA TYR A 133 2.09 13.14 0.53
C TYR A 133 1.67 13.82 -0.77
N ASN A 134 1.37 15.12 -0.76
CA ASN A 134 1.00 15.87 -1.98
C ASN A 134 2.11 15.82 -3.03
N ARG A 135 3.38 15.98 -2.60
CA ARG A 135 4.53 15.91 -3.51
C ARG A 135 4.68 14.53 -4.16
N TYR A 136 4.32 13.48 -3.44
CA TYR A 136 4.48 12.11 -3.93
C TYR A 136 3.22 11.54 -4.55
N GLU A 137 2.06 12.18 -4.44
CA GLU A 137 0.77 11.66 -4.90
C GLU A 137 0.81 11.27 -6.38
N THR A 138 1.13 12.21 -7.27
CA THR A 138 1.27 11.94 -8.71
C THR A 138 2.31 10.85 -8.97
N SER A 139 3.40 10.81 -8.20
CA SER A 139 4.44 9.79 -8.40
C SER A 139 3.99 8.40 -7.94
N ILE A 140 3.18 8.32 -6.88
CA ILE A 140 2.63 7.07 -6.32
C ILE A 140 1.54 6.56 -7.26
N GLU A 141 0.66 7.43 -7.72
CA GLU A 141 -0.39 7.10 -8.67
C GLU A 141 0.20 6.60 -10.00
N ASN A 142 1.20 7.29 -10.54
CA ASN A 142 1.92 6.81 -11.73
C ASN A 142 2.57 5.44 -11.52
N ARG A 143 3.11 5.17 -10.32
CA ARG A 143 3.69 3.85 -9.98
C ARG A 143 2.61 2.78 -9.80
N LEU A 144 1.43 3.15 -9.29
CA LEU A 144 0.27 2.28 -9.19
C LEU A 144 -0.21 1.84 -10.57
N TYR A 145 -0.48 2.78 -11.48
CA TYR A 145 -0.89 2.45 -12.84
C TYR A 145 0.16 1.61 -13.58
N LYS A 146 1.46 1.94 -13.43
CA LYS A 146 2.53 1.10 -13.98
C LYS A 146 2.48 -0.33 -13.44
N ALA A 147 2.30 -0.51 -12.13
CA ALA A 147 2.21 -1.85 -11.55
C ALA A 147 0.99 -2.63 -12.07
N MET A 148 -0.16 -1.96 -12.23
CA MET A 148 -1.37 -2.56 -12.81
C MET A 148 -1.16 -2.97 -14.27
N HIS A 149 -0.58 -2.09 -15.09
CA HIS A 149 -0.30 -2.38 -16.50
C HIS A 149 0.69 -3.54 -16.68
N GLU A 150 1.77 -3.59 -15.88
CA GLU A 150 2.72 -4.70 -15.95
C GLU A 150 2.09 -6.03 -15.52
N LEU A 151 1.20 -6.00 -14.53
CA LEU A 151 0.49 -7.20 -14.10
C LEU A 151 -0.46 -7.70 -15.18
N GLU A 152 -1.27 -6.80 -15.75
CA GLU A 152 -2.16 -7.14 -16.87
C GLU A 152 -1.35 -7.72 -18.04
N ARG A 153 -0.21 -7.08 -18.37
CA ARG A 153 0.69 -7.53 -19.44
C ARG A 153 1.17 -8.96 -19.20
N ILE A 154 1.70 -9.26 -18.01
CA ILE A 154 2.19 -10.61 -17.67
C ILE A 154 1.06 -11.63 -17.73
N GLN A 155 -0.12 -11.30 -17.19
CA GLN A 155 -1.28 -12.19 -17.21
C GLN A 155 -1.78 -12.49 -18.61
N ARG A 156 -1.83 -11.47 -19.48
CA ARG A 156 -2.24 -11.64 -20.88
C ARG A 156 -1.22 -12.44 -21.69
N MET A 157 0.08 -12.22 -21.50
CA MET A 157 1.14 -13.04 -22.11
C MET A 157 1.02 -14.50 -21.67
N ARG A 158 0.72 -14.74 -20.38
CA ARG A 158 0.50 -16.09 -19.85
C ARG A 158 -0.74 -16.78 -20.44
N LYS A 159 -1.79 -16.02 -20.75
CA LYS A 159 -2.98 -16.50 -21.47
C LYS A 159 -2.73 -16.74 -22.97
N GLY A 160 -1.51 -16.52 -23.46
CA GLY A 160 -1.10 -16.77 -24.84
C GLY A 160 -1.34 -15.58 -25.78
N GLU A 161 -1.70 -14.41 -25.25
CA GLU A 161 -1.83 -13.21 -26.07
C GLU A 161 -0.45 -12.66 -26.46
N VAL A 162 -0.29 -12.30 -27.73
CA VAL A 162 0.92 -11.64 -28.22
C VAL A 162 0.85 -10.16 -27.87
N ILE A 163 1.59 -9.76 -26.84
CA ILE A 163 1.70 -8.36 -26.44
C ILE A 163 3.02 -7.80 -26.94
N THR A 164 2.94 -6.71 -27.71
CA THR A 164 4.11 -6.00 -28.19
C THR A 164 4.97 -5.50 -27.02
N ALA A 165 6.28 -5.37 -27.24
CA ALA A 165 7.14 -4.73 -26.26
C ALA A 165 6.68 -3.27 -26.05
N PRO A 166 6.81 -2.70 -24.84
CA PRO A 166 6.52 -1.29 -24.62
C PRO A 166 7.36 -0.45 -25.60
N LEU A 167 6.71 0.40 -26.40
CA LEU A 167 7.45 1.37 -27.19
C LEU A 167 7.98 2.46 -26.25
N ALA A 168 9.30 2.54 -26.12
CA ALA A 168 9.95 3.72 -25.54
C ALA A 168 9.97 4.82 -26.61
N VAL A 169 9.03 5.76 -26.51
CA VAL A 169 9.01 6.96 -27.35
C VAL A 169 9.64 8.10 -26.55
N ASP A 170 10.81 8.56 -27.00
CA ASP A 170 11.42 9.78 -26.46
C ASP A 170 10.63 10.99 -26.98
N VAL A 171 9.75 11.53 -26.15
CA VAL A 171 9.03 12.78 -26.43
C VAL A 171 9.94 13.94 -26.03
N GLN A 172 10.58 14.56 -27.00
CA GLN A 172 11.28 15.83 -26.79
C GLN A 172 10.22 16.93 -26.66
N HIS A 173 9.99 17.43 -25.44
CA HIS A 173 9.25 18.67 -25.23
C HIS A 173 10.16 19.85 -25.61
N GLU A 174 10.00 20.37 -26.82
CA GLU A 174 10.53 21.69 -27.17
C GLU A 174 9.78 22.75 -26.37
N ASN A 175 10.30 23.08 -25.18
CA ASN A 175 9.86 24.27 -24.46
C ASN A 175 10.35 25.50 -25.24
N GLY A 176 9.46 26.07 -26.06
CA GLY A 176 9.73 27.31 -26.80
C GLY A 176 10.14 28.43 -25.86
N PHE A 177 11.43 28.79 -25.89
CA PHE A 177 11.95 29.99 -25.25
C PHE A 177 11.41 31.21 -26.02
N VAL A 178 10.49 31.97 -25.41
CA VAL A 178 10.11 33.29 -25.90
C VAL A 178 11.16 34.28 -25.41
N SER A 179 12.08 34.68 -26.30
CA SER A 179 12.99 35.81 -26.06
C SER A 179 12.18 37.10 -26.05
N GLN A 180 11.94 37.68 -24.87
CA GLN A 180 11.47 39.06 -24.78
C GLN A 180 12.65 39.98 -25.08
N ASN A 181 12.67 40.53 -26.30
CA ASN A 181 13.54 41.65 -26.65
C ASN A 181 13.09 42.87 -25.81
N ALA A 182 13.96 43.33 -24.92
CA ALA A 182 13.80 44.63 -24.27
C ALA A 182 14.16 45.74 -25.25
N GLN A 183 13.23 46.68 -25.43
CA GLN A 183 13.47 48.01 -26.01
C GLN A 183 14.07 48.94 -24.96
#